data_AF-A0A5E5C0U7-F1
#
_entry.id   AF-A0A5E5C0U7-F1
#
_cell.length_a   1.000
_cell.length_b   1.000
_cell.length_c   1.000
_cell.angle_alpha   90.00
_cell.angle_beta   90.00
_cell.angle_gamma   90.00
#
_symmetry.space_group_name_H-M   'P 1'
#
loop_
_entity.id
_entity.type
_entity.pdbx_description
1 polymer ?
#
loop_
_entity_poly.entity_id
_entity_poly.type
_entity_poly.pdbx_seq_one_letter_code
_entity_poly.pdbx_strand_id
1 'polypeptide(L)'
;MNRKFSSGRAAVAAIIGGALLTGCATPPKPLYDWESYQPQVYEYFKGESKEAQIIALERDLEKIKAANNAAPPGYHAHIGLLYASVGKPDKMVEEFQTEKQLFPESAGYIDFLLKNKTPEAKQ
;
A
#
# COMPACT_ATOMS: atom_id res chain seq x y z
N MET A 1 20.47 -38.43 -56.78
CA MET A 1 21.27 -37.65 -55.81
C MET A 1 20.39 -37.30 -54.62
N ASN A 2 20.42 -38.11 -53.54
CA ASN A 2 19.63 -37.83 -52.34
C ASN A 2 20.39 -36.86 -51.43
N ARG A 3 19.88 -35.62 -51.30
CA ARG A 3 20.33 -34.67 -50.28
C ARG A 3 19.85 -35.16 -48.92
N LYS A 4 20.74 -35.80 -48.15
CA LYS A 4 20.54 -36.00 -46.70
C LYS A 4 20.60 -34.64 -46.02
N PHE A 5 19.46 -33.99 -45.87
CA PHE A 5 19.36 -32.75 -45.11
C PHE A 5 19.74 -33.06 -43.65
N SER A 6 20.78 -32.38 -43.17
CA SER A 6 21.36 -32.56 -41.83
C SER A 6 20.37 -32.08 -40.77
N SER A 7 19.53 -32.99 -40.29
CA SER A 7 18.54 -32.78 -39.22
C SER A 7 19.15 -32.33 -37.89
N GLY A 8 20.45 -32.58 -37.67
CA GLY A 8 21.18 -32.13 -36.48
C GLY A 8 21.37 -30.61 -36.41
N ARG A 9 21.52 -29.92 -37.54
CA ARG A 9 21.70 -28.45 -37.56
C ARG A 9 20.40 -27.70 -37.28
N ALA A 10 19.27 -28.24 -37.75
CA ALA A 10 17.94 -27.68 -37.51
C ALA A 10 17.52 -27.83 -36.03
N ALA A 11 17.83 -28.97 -35.40
CA ALA A 11 17.53 -29.21 -34.00
C ALA A 11 18.30 -28.25 -33.05
N VAL A 12 19.58 -27.98 -33.33
CA VAL A 12 20.40 -27.05 -32.54
C VAL A 12 19.91 -25.61 -32.67
N ALA A 13 19.53 -25.18 -33.88
CA ALA A 13 18.97 -23.83 -34.10
C ALA A 13 17.62 -23.63 -33.38
N ALA A 14 16.77 -24.67 -33.33
CA ALA A 14 15.50 -24.63 -32.63
C ALA A 14 15.66 -24.54 -31.10
N ILE A 15 16.65 -25.22 -30.52
CA ILE A 15 16.93 -25.17 -29.06
C ILE A 15 17.48 -23.79 -28.66
N ILE A 16 18.39 -23.21 -29.46
CA ILE A 16 18.94 -21.87 -29.20
C ILE A 16 17.86 -20.78 -29.37
N GLY A 17 16.99 -20.92 -30.37
CA GLY A 17 15.85 -20.01 -30.58
C GLY A 17 14.81 -20.06 -29.44
N GLY A 18 14.56 -21.25 -28.88
CA GLY A 18 13.63 -21.41 -27.76
C GLY A 18 14.11 -20.75 -26.46
N ALA A 19 15.41 -20.77 -26.18
CA ALA A 19 15.98 -20.15 -24.98
C ALA A 19 15.96 -18.60 -25.03
N LEU A 20 15.94 -18.00 -26.23
CA LEU A 20 15.84 -16.56 -26.41
C LEU A 20 14.42 -16.00 -26.22
N LEU A 21 13.41 -16.87 -26.19
CA LEU A 21 12.00 -16.47 -26.02
C LEU A 21 11.53 -16.53 -24.56
N THR A 22 12.35 -16.98 -23.61
CA THR A 22 12.03 -16.93 -22.18
C THR A 22 12.49 -15.60 -21.58
N GLY A 23 11.73 -14.53 -21.81
CA GLY A 23 11.89 -13.27 -21.07
C GLY A 23 11.42 -13.44 -19.63
N CYS A 24 12.34 -13.38 -18.66
CA CYS A 24 11.98 -13.36 -17.25
C CYS A 24 11.36 -11.99 -16.92
N ALA A 25 10.04 -11.87 -17.05
CA ALA A 25 9.32 -10.66 -16.67
C ALA A 25 9.07 -10.67 -15.17
N THR A 26 9.98 -10.07 -14.40
CA THR A 26 9.71 -9.77 -12.99
C THR A 26 8.72 -8.61 -12.94
N PRO A 27 7.56 -8.76 -12.27
CA PRO A 27 6.63 -7.65 -12.13
C PRO A 27 7.32 -6.48 -11.41
N PRO A 28 7.09 -5.24 -11.84
CA PRO A 28 7.67 -4.08 -11.19
C PRO A 28 7.21 -4.07 -9.73
N LYS A 29 8.15 -3.76 -8.82
CA LYS A 29 7.82 -3.59 -7.40
C LYS A 29 6.73 -2.51 -7.29
N PRO A 30 5.62 -2.79 -6.59
CA PRO A 30 4.59 -1.78 -6.40
C PRO A 30 5.16 -0.60 -5.59
N LEU A 31 4.64 0.60 -5.88
CA LEU A 31 5.04 1.82 -5.17
C LEU A 31 4.65 1.78 -3.68
N TYR A 32 3.52 1.15 -3.37
CA TYR A 32 2.97 1.04 -2.03
C TYR A 32 2.64 -0.41 -1.69
N ASP A 33 2.73 -0.72 -0.40
CA ASP A 33 2.31 -1.99 0.16
C ASP A 33 0.99 -1.81 0.91
N TRP A 34 0.00 -2.61 0.55
CA TRP A 34 -1.38 -2.45 1.01
C TRP A 34 -1.73 -3.40 2.15
N GLU A 35 -0.94 -4.46 2.38
CA GLU A 35 -1.24 -5.49 3.37
C GLU A 35 -2.74 -5.87 3.38
N SER A 36 -3.44 -5.73 4.51
CA SER A 36 -4.88 -6.01 4.64
C SER A 36 -5.79 -4.79 4.49
N TYR A 37 -5.30 -3.67 3.95
CA TYR A 37 -6.06 -2.40 3.89
C TYR A 37 -7.45 -2.53 3.25
N GLN A 38 -7.55 -3.11 2.05
CA GLN A 38 -8.85 -3.22 1.36
C GLN A 38 -9.88 -4.03 2.16
N PRO A 39 -9.54 -5.22 2.70
CA PRO A 39 -10.40 -5.90 3.67
C PRO A 39 -10.81 -5.02 4.86
N GLN A 40 -9.87 -4.28 5.47
CA GLN A 40 -10.20 -3.41 6.60
C GLN A 40 -11.21 -2.32 6.20
N VAL A 41 -11.03 -1.67 5.05
CA VAL A 41 -11.99 -0.67 4.56
C VAL A 41 -13.39 -1.27 4.40
N TYR A 42 -13.50 -2.50 3.91
CA TYR A 42 -14.77 -3.20 3.82
C TYR A 42 -15.40 -3.47 5.19
N GLU A 43 -14.62 -3.94 6.17
CA GLU A 43 -15.12 -4.19 7.53
C GLU A 43 -15.58 -2.92 8.25
N TYR A 44 -14.95 -1.78 7.98
CA TYR A 44 -15.42 -0.47 8.46
C TYR A 44 -16.85 -0.17 8.00
N PHE A 45 -17.16 -0.41 6.73
CA PHE A 45 -18.51 -0.19 6.19
C PHE A 45 -19.54 -1.18 6.71
N LYS A 46 -19.10 -2.38 7.12
CA LYS A 46 -19.94 -3.35 7.83
C LYS A 46 -20.25 -2.97 9.28
N GLY A 47 -19.57 -1.95 9.81
CA GLY A 47 -19.75 -1.51 11.20
C GLY A 47 -19.08 -2.43 12.21
N GLU A 48 -18.04 -3.17 11.80
CA GLU A 48 -17.21 -3.96 12.72
C GLU A 48 -16.46 -3.06 13.72
N SER A 49 -15.82 -3.68 14.72
CA SER A 49 -15.08 -2.94 15.76
C SER A 49 -13.97 -2.08 15.17
N LYS A 50 -14.04 -0.78 15.47
CA LYS A 50 -13.04 0.22 15.05
C LYS A 50 -11.72 0.02 15.78
N GLU A 51 -11.75 -0.40 17.05
CA GLU A 51 -10.57 -0.76 17.82
C GLU A 51 -9.84 -1.96 17.20
N ALA A 52 -10.59 -2.99 16.81
CA ALA A 52 -10.01 -4.14 16.11
C ALA A 52 -9.38 -3.73 14.77
N GLN A 53 -10.03 -2.81 14.04
CA GLN A 53 -9.51 -2.28 12.78
C GLN A 53 -8.22 -1.47 12.99
N ILE A 54 -8.15 -0.62 14.03
CA ILE A 54 -6.93 0.12 14.38
C ILE A 54 -5.78 -0.88 14.60
N ILE A 55 -6.00 -1.90 15.44
CA ILE A 55 -4.98 -2.92 15.74
C ILE A 55 -4.49 -3.62 14.46
N ALA A 56 -5.40 -3.97 13.56
CA ALA A 56 -5.05 -4.63 12.31
C ALA A 56 -4.20 -3.73 11.39
N LEU A 57 -4.57 -2.46 11.26
CA LEU A 57 -3.89 -1.49 10.42
C LEU A 57 -2.52 -1.09 11.00
N GLU A 58 -2.41 -0.88 12.32
CA GLU A 58 -1.12 -0.57 12.95
C GLU A 58 -0.13 -1.74 12.85
N ARG A 59 -0.60 -2.97 13.04
CA ARG A 59 0.23 -4.16 12.82
C ARG A 59 0.74 -4.22 11.38
N ASP A 60 -0.12 -3.88 10.42
CA ASP A 60 0.26 -3.90 9.01
C ASP A 60 1.26 -2.78 8.68
N LEU A 61 1.13 -1.59 9.28
CA LEU A 61 2.17 -0.55 9.19
C LEU A 61 3.54 -1.04 9.66
N GLU A 62 3.59 -1.77 10.78
CA GLU A 62 4.85 -2.32 11.27
C GLU A 62 5.46 -3.33 10.29
N LYS A 63 4.65 -4.13 9.59
CA LYS A 63 5.15 -5.03 8.53
C LYS A 63 5.67 -4.26 7.33
N ILE A 64 4.92 -3.27 6.86
CA ILE A 64 5.29 -2.41 5.73
C ILE A 64 6.64 -1.74 6.02
N LYS A 65 6.79 -1.19 7.23
CA LYS A 65 8.02 -0.58 7.71
C LYS A 65 9.17 -1.58 7.80
N ALA A 66 8.93 -2.78 8.34
CA ALA A 66 9.94 -3.84 8.43
C ALA A 66 10.42 -4.30 7.03
N ALA A 67 9.55 -4.25 6.02
CA ALA A 67 9.88 -4.55 4.63
C ALA A 67 10.56 -3.39 3.88
N ASN A 68 10.79 -2.23 4.51
CA ASN A 68 11.22 -0.99 3.87
C ASN A 68 10.31 -0.60 2.68
N ASN A 69 9.00 -0.84 2.83
CA ASN A 69 7.97 -0.41 1.90
C ASN A 69 7.28 0.86 2.42
N ALA A 70 6.48 1.50 1.57
CA ALA A 70 5.67 2.66 1.93
C ALA A 70 4.20 2.27 2.04
N ALA A 71 3.52 2.77 3.07
CA ALA A 71 2.07 2.71 3.16
C ALA A 71 1.45 3.62 2.08
N PRO A 72 0.27 3.29 1.55
CA PRO A 72 -0.38 4.08 0.52
C PRO A 72 -0.93 5.41 1.06
N PRO A 73 -1.18 6.40 0.16
CA PRO A 73 -1.90 7.62 0.51
C PRO A 73 -3.24 7.31 1.17
N GLY A 74 -3.56 8.03 2.23
CA GLY A 74 -4.78 7.89 3.02
C GLY A 74 -4.74 6.81 4.09
N TYR A 75 -3.68 6.00 4.19
CA TYR A 75 -3.60 4.95 5.21
C TYR A 75 -3.54 5.54 6.62
N HIS A 76 -2.67 6.52 6.84
CA HIS A 76 -2.58 7.24 8.12
C HIS A 76 -3.83 8.09 8.34
N ALA A 77 -4.38 8.72 7.29
CA ALA A 77 -5.68 9.40 7.40
C ALA A 77 -6.81 8.47 7.89
N HIS A 78 -6.87 7.22 7.42
CA HIS A 78 -7.87 6.25 7.85
C HIS A 78 -7.68 5.89 9.33
N ILE A 79 -6.45 5.58 9.77
CA ILE A 79 -6.19 5.30 11.19
C ILE A 79 -6.55 6.52 12.05
N GLY A 80 -6.19 7.73 11.62
CA GLY A 80 -6.56 8.97 12.31
C GLY A 80 -8.08 9.14 12.45
N LEU A 81 -8.84 8.84 11.40
CA LEU A 81 -10.31 8.84 11.44
C LEU A 81 -10.84 7.82 12.48
N LEU A 82 -10.28 6.62 12.52
CA LEU A 82 -10.66 5.60 13.49
C LEU A 82 -10.36 6.08 14.91
N TYR A 83 -9.17 6.65 15.15
CA TYR A 83 -8.80 7.21 16.44
C TYR A 83 -9.73 8.34 16.90
N ALA A 84 -10.11 9.23 15.99
CA ALA A 84 -11.11 10.26 16.27
C ALA A 84 -12.44 9.65 16.73
N SER A 85 -12.84 8.55 16.09
CA SER A 85 -14.13 7.91 16.34
C SER A 85 -14.21 7.10 17.64
N VAL A 86 -13.06 6.69 18.19
CA VAL A 86 -12.94 5.98 19.48
C VAL A 86 -12.49 6.91 20.62
N GLY A 87 -12.54 8.23 20.41
CA GLY A 87 -12.26 9.22 21.45
C GLY A 87 -10.78 9.39 21.79
N LYS A 88 -9.87 9.14 20.83
CA LYS A 88 -8.40 9.30 21.00
C LYS A 88 -7.86 10.44 20.12
N PRO A 89 -8.15 11.72 20.46
CA PRO A 89 -7.80 12.86 19.61
C PRO A 89 -6.29 13.08 19.46
N ASP A 90 -5.49 12.81 20.49
CA ASP A 90 -4.02 12.96 20.40
C ASP A 90 -3.43 12.01 19.35
N LYS A 91 -3.93 10.77 19.31
CA LYS A 91 -3.56 9.78 18.29
C LYS A 91 -4.08 10.13 16.91
N MET A 92 -5.30 10.66 16.80
CA MET A 92 -5.79 11.20 15.54
C MET A 92 -4.86 12.29 14.99
N VAL A 93 -4.42 13.24 15.83
CA VAL A 93 -3.51 14.31 15.40
C VAL A 93 -2.17 13.74 14.93
N GLU A 94 -1.59 12.78 15.66
CA GLU A 94 -0.34 12.10 15.28
C GLU A 94 -0.43 11.48 13.88
N GLU A 95 -1.49 10.71 13.61
CA GLU A 95 -1.72 10.07 12.32
C GLU A 95 -1.95 11.09 11.19
N PHE A 96 -2.73 12.13 11.45
CA PHE A 96 -2.99 13.19 10.47
C PHE A 96 -1.73 13.99 10.12
N GLN A 97 -0.89 14.29 11.11
CA GLN A 97 0.39 14.94 10.84
C GLN A 97 1.31 14.03 10.02
N THR A 98 1.31 12.73 10.30
CA THR A 98 2.09 11.74 9.54
C THR A 98 1.61 11.66 8.09
N GLU A 99 0.30 11.59 7.85
CA GLU A 99 -0.29 11.63 6.51
C GLU A 99 0.16 12.89 5.74
N LYS A 100 0.06 14.06 6.38
CA LYS A 100 0.45 15.34 5.77
C LYS A 100 1.94 15.39 5.44
N GLN A 101 2.80 14.75 6.24
CA GLN A 101 4.24 14.68 5.97
C GLN A 101 4.56 13.76 4.78
N LEU A 102 3.88 12.61 4.70
CA LEU A 102 4.09 11.64 3.62
C LEU A 102 3.46 12.10 2.30
N PHE A 103 2.32 12.79 2.38
CA PHE A 103 1.46 13.16 1.26
C PHE A 103 1.06 14.64 1.37
N PRO A 104 1.95 15.59 1.03
CA PRO A 104 1.67 17.02 1.13
C PRO A 104 0.49 17.49 0.26
N GLU A 105 0.11 16.72 -0.76
CA GLU A 105 -1.11 16.92 -1.54
C GLU A 105 -2.40 16.83 -0.70
N SER A 106 -2.37 16.07 0.41
CA SER A 106 -3.50 15.95 1.33
C SER A 106 -3.58 17.11 2.33
N ALA A 107 -2.53 17.94 2.45
CA ALA A 107 -2.35 18.90 3.54
C ALA A 107 -3.55 19.84 3.72
N GLY A 108 -4.12 20.35 2.63
CA GLY A 108 -5.28 21.25 2.71
C GLY A 108 -6.50 20.61 3.36
N TYR A 109 -6.76 19.34 3.09
CA TYR A 109 -7.86 18.60 3.71
C TYR A 109 -7.55 18.22 5.16
N ILE A 110 -6.33 17.75 5.43
CA ILE A 110 -5.91 17.41 6.79
C ILE A 110 -5.92 18.63 7.71
N ASP A 111 -5.44 19.79 7.26
CA ASP A 111 -5.47 21.04 8.02
C ASP A 111 -6.91 21.48 8.33
N PHE A 112 -7.84 21.28 7.40
CA PHE A 112 -9.26 21.50 7.63
C PHE A 112 -9.82 20.57 8.72
N LEU A 113 -9.49 19.28 8.69
CA LEU A 113 -9.94 18.31 9.70
C LEU A 113 -9.40 18.65 11.10
N LEU A 114 -8.12 19.00 11.19
CA LEU A 114 -7.47 19.35 12.45
C LEU A 114 -8.10 20.61 13.07
N LYS A 115 -8.33 21.66 12.28
CA LYS A 115 -8.98 22.90 12.75
C LYS A 115 -10.39 22.68 13.32
N ASN A 116 -11.14 21.72 12.79
CA ASN A 116 -12.52 21.47 13.22
C ASN A 116 -12.64 20.51 14.40
N LYS A 117 -11.57 19.77 14.74
CA LYS A 117 -11.56 18.78 15.83
C LYS A 117 -10.89 19.30 17.10
N THR A 118 -9.94 20.22 16.97
CA THR A 118 -9.42 20.98 18.10
C THR A 118 -10.30 22.22 18.22
N PRO A 119 -11.15 22.37 19.26
CA PRO A 119 -11.66 23.70 19.55
C PRO A 119 -10.43 24.55 19.80
N GLU A 120 -10.18 25.56 18.96
CA GLU A 120 -9.26 26.62 19.33
C GLU A 120 -9.67 27.03 20.75
N ALA A 121 -8.76 26.85 21.71
CA ALA A 121 -8.86 27.53 22.98
C ALA A 121 -8.91 29.01 22.60
N LYS A 122 -10.14 29.58 22.60
CA LYS A 122 -10.37 31.01 22.45
C LYS A 122 -9.41 31.70 23.43
N GLN A 123 -8.38 32.33 22.88
CA GLN A 123 -7.67 33.42 23.56
C GLN A 123 -8.43 34.71 23.27
#